data_AF-A0A2A4XFN8-F1
#
_entry.id   AF-A0A2A4XFN8-F1
#
_cell.length_a   1.000
_cell.length_b   1.000
_cell.length_c   1.000
_cell.angle_alpha   90.00
_cell.angle_beta   90.00
_cell.angle_gamma   90.00
#
_symmetry.space_group_name_H-M   'P 1'
#
loop_
_entity.id
_entity.type
_entity.pdbx_description
1 polymer ?
#
loop_
_entity_poly.entity_id
_entity_poly.type
_entity_poly.pdbx_seq_one_letter_code
_entity_poly.pdbx_strand_id
1 'polypeptide(L)'
;MSCPKTHYLLQEYFSEDLSAVARNELDRHLTDCVHCNAELESVLHAQQDLQQWQEQRVPHWDRHLELFRQEHRIDRPVSRFWLSWQWLPTAASLAMLSVLLFNVSVVSNDTGFSISFAGPSAVDTNLNAQLAEFEQAQSLEMQQLVTRVESRQDSNNVQLLRAVMEQAQQSTADSFDQMYAYFEQQRLLDLQDMRAGYEQLVDSDYETIRSLQQLVNYVGYQSDIR
;
A
#
# COMPACT_ATOMS: atom_id res chain seq x y z
N MET A 1 -70.67 -7.64 -74.30
CA MET A 1 -71.39 -7.70 -73.00
C MET A 1 -72.25 -6.45 -72.85
N SER A 2 -73.26 -6.46 -71.98
CA SER A 2 -74.02 -5.24 -71.65
C SER A 2 -73.19 -4.37 -70.71
N CYS A 3 -73.17 -3.05 -70.95
CA CYS A 3 -72.46 -2.07 -70.12
C CYS A 3 -72.76 -2.12 -68.60
N PRO A 4 -73.97 -2.50 -68.11
CA PRO A 4 -74.15 -2.65 -66.66
C PRO A 4 -73.34 -3.80 -66.05
N LYS A 5 -73.04 -4.86 -66.81
CA LYS A 5 -72.27 -6.00 -66.31
C LYS A 5 -70.78 -5.66 -66.14
N THR A 6 -70.26 -4.71 -66.92
CA THR A 6 -68.85 -4.33 -66.87
C THR A 6 -68.53 -3.49 -65.64
N HIS A 7 -69.49 -2.71 -65.12
CA HIS A 7 -69.35 -2.01 -63.85
C HIS A 7 -69.09 -2.97 -62.67
N TYR A 8 -69.76 -4.13 -62.63
CA TYR A 8 -69.54 -5.13 -61.59
C TYR A 8 -68.15 -5.78 -61.70
N LEU A 9 -67.75 -6.16 -62.92
CA LEU A 9 -66.42 -6.74 -63.17
C LEU A 9 -65.28 -5.75 -62.90
N LEU A 10 -65.50 -4.44 -63.10
CA LEU A 10 -64.53 -3.39 -62.76
C LEU A 10 -64.29 -3.31 -61.25
N GLN A 11 -65.31 -3.48 -60.41
CA GLN A 11 -65.11 -3.49 -58.95
C GLN A 11 -64.25 -4.68 -58.50
N GLU A 12 -64.51 -5.86 -59.06
CA GLU A 12 -63.71 -7.07 -58.82
C GLU A 12 -62.28 -6.96 -59.39
N TYR A 13 -62.08 -6.18 -60.46
CA TYR A 13 -60.75 -5.88 -61.00
C TYR A 13 -59.89 -5.11 -60.00
N PHE A 14 -60.45 -4.10 -59.32
CA PHE A 14 -59.71 -3.32 -58.31
C PHE A 14 -59.52 -4.04 -56.98
N SER A 15 -60.29 -5.08 -56.69
CA SER A 15 -60.10 -5.94 -55.50
C SER A 15 -59.14 -7.10 -55.73
N GLU A 16 -58.45 -7.15 -56.89
CA GLU A 16 -57.50 -8.21 -57.32
C GLU A 16 -58.08 -9.63 -57.47
N ASP A 17 -59.36 -9.86 -57.15
CA ASP A 17 -60.03 -11.17 -57.13
C ASP A 17 -60.56 -11.65 -58.50
N LEU A 18 -60.27 -10.90 -59.58
CA LEU A 18 -60.84 -11.19 -60.89
C LEU A 18 -60.17 -12.40 -61.59
N SER A 19 -60.97 -13.42 -61.94
CA SER A 19 -60.51 -14.59 -62.68
C SER A 19 -59.94 -14.24 -64.08
N ALA A 20 -58.98 -15.02 -64.56
CA ALA A 20 -58.32 -14.79 -65.86
C ALA A 20 -59.29 -14.80 -67.06
N VAL A 21 -60.38 -15.59 -66.98
CA VAL A 21 -61.42 -15.63 -68.02
C VAL A 21 -62.23 -14.33 -68.03
N ALA A 22 -62.62 -13.82 -66.86
CA ALA A 22 -63.36 -12.58 -66.73
C ALA A 22 -62.53 -11.35 -67.15
N ARG A 23 -61.20 -11.37 -66.92
CA ARG A 23 -60.26 -10.35 -67.42
C ARG A 23 -60.27 -10.27 -68.95
N ASN A 24 -60.13 -11.40 -69.63
CA ASN A 24 -60.15 -11.43 -71.10
C ASN A 24 -61.50 -10.97 -71.69
N GLU A 25 -62.62 -11.28 -71.02
CA GLU A 25 -63.95 -10.80 -71.44
C GLU A 25 -64.11 -9.29 -71.24
N LEU A 26 -63.55 -8.74 -70.16
CA LEU A 26 -63.52 -7.31 -69.86
C LEU A 26 -62.64 -6.57 -70.88
N ASP A 27 -61.41 -7.02 -71.13
CA ASP A 27 -60.47 -6.40 -72.07
C ASP A 27 -61.07 -6.30 -73.48
N ARG A 28 -61.73 -7.38 -73.94
CA ARG A 28 -62.43 -7.37 -75.23
C ARG A 28 -63.57 -6.35 -75.27
N HIS A 29 -64.27 -6.14 -74.16
CA HIS A 29 -65.33 -5.14 -74.11
C HIS A 29 -64.79 -3.72 -74.05
N LEU A 30 -63.66 -3.49 -73.36
CA LEU A 30 -63.01 -2.19 -73.28
C LEU A 30 -62.47 -1.73 -74.63
N THR A 31 -61.99 -2.66 -75.48
CA THR A 31 -61.58 -2.32 -76.86
C THR A 31 -62.75 -1.92 -77.76
N ASP A 32 -63.95 -2.47 -77.49
CA ASP A 32 -65.14 -2.25 -78.32
C ASP A 32 -65.98 -1.05 -77.84
N CYS A 33 -65.91 -0.68 -76.55
CA CYS A 33 -66.77 0.33 -75.93
C CYS A 33 -65.97 1.52 -75.38
N VAL A 34 -65.96 2.62 -76.13
CA VAL A 34 -65.28 3.87 -75.75
C VAL A 34 -65.75 4.42 -74.40
N HIS A 35 -67.05 4.29 -74.10
CA HIS A 35 -67.60 4.80 -72.84
C HIS A 35 -67.05 4.04 -71.63
N CYS A 36 -67.00 2.71 -71.68
CA CYS A 36 -66.46 1.91 -70.58
C CYS A 36 -64.94 2.08 -70.43
N ASN A 37 -64.20 2.32 -71.51
CA ASN A 37 -62.78 2.63 -71.42
C ASN A 37 -62.53 3.99 -70.74
N ALA A 38 -63.33 5.02 -71.08
CA ALA A 38 -63.22 6.33 -70.43
C ALA A 38 -63.53 6.28 -68.93
N GLU A 39 -64.51 5.47 -68.51
CA GLU A 39 -64.79 5.23 -67.09
C GLU A 39 -63.59 4.58 -66.39
N LEU A 40 -62.97 3.56 -67.00
CA LEU A 40 -61.77 2.91 -66.44
C LEU A 40 -60.61 3.90 -66.28
N GLU A 41 -60.33 4.71 -67.31
CA GLU A 41 -59.27 5.73 -67.27
C GLU A 41 -59.50 6.75 -66.14
N SER A 42 -60.75 7.16 -65.91
CA SER A 42 -61.10 8.08 -64.83
C SER A 42 -60.81 7.49 -63.43
N VAL A 43 -61.08 6.20 -63.24
CA VAL A 43 -60.82 5.52 -61.97
C VAL A 43 -59.33 5.30 -61.75
N LEU A 44 -58.57 4.97 -62.81
CA LEU A 44 -57.10 4.85 -62.72
C LEU A 44 -56.44 6.18 -62.35
N HIS A 45 -56.92 7.30 -62.90
CA HIS A 45 -56.45 8.63 -62.49
C HIS A 45 -56.74 8.92 -61.02
N ALA A 46 -57.96 8.65 -60.56
CA ALA A 46 -58.31 8.83 -59.14
C ALA A 46 -57.45 7.95 -58.21
N GLN A 47 -57.14 6.70 -58.62
CA GLN A 47 -56.26 5.83 -57.86
C GLN A 47 -54.83 6.39 -57.78
N GLN A 48 -54.30 6.91 -58.89
CA GLN A 48 -52.97 7.52 -58.92
C GLN A 48 -52.89 8.76 -58.02
N ASP A 49 -53.91 9.62 -58.06
CA ASP A 49 -54.00 10.81 -57.19
C ASP A 49 -54.08 10.42 -55.71
N LEU A 50 -54.81 9.36 -55.38
CA LEU A 50 -54.88 8.81 -54.01
C LEU A 50 -53.55 8.20 -53.55
N GLN A 51 -52.80 7.56 -54.44
CA GLN A 51 -51.46 7.04 -54.12
C GLN A 51 -50.44 8.16 -53.90
N GLN A 52 -50.58 9.28 -54.62
CA GLN A 52 -49.75 10.47 -54.43
C GLN A 52 -50.20 11.33 -53.26
N TRP A 53 -51.41 11.11 -52.74
CA TRP A 53 -51.93 11.83 -51.59
C TRP A 53 -51.05 11.56 -50.36
N GLN A 54 -50.44 12.63 -49.85
CA GLN A 54 -49.70 12.61 -48.60
C GLN A 54 -50.45 13.43 -47.56
N GLU A 55 -50.40 12.97 -46.31
CA GLU A 55 -51.01 13.68 -45.19
C GLU A 55 -50.25 14.99 -44.93
N GLN A 56 -50.78 16.09 -45.47
CA GLN A 56 -50.20 17.41 -45.31
C GLN A 56 -50.61 17.98 -43.95
N ARG A 57 -49.64 18.56 -43.22
CA ARG A 57 -49.93 19.16 -41.92
C ARG A 57 -50.90 20.33 -42.10
N VAL A 58 -51.99 20.32 -41.32
CA VAL A 58 -52.89 21.46 -41.20
C VAL A 58 -52.07 22.66 -40.72
N PRO A 59 -52.21 23.85 -41.34
CA PRO A 59 -51.50 25.01 -40.87
C PRO A 59 -51.88 25.33 -39.42
N HIS A 60 -50.90 25.78 -38.65
CA HIS A 60 -50.92 26.10 -37.21
C HIS A 60 -52.09 26.97 -36.66
N TRP A 61 -53.03 27.44 -37.48
CA TRP A 61 -54.17 28.23 -37.01
C TRP A 61 -55.29 27.37 -36.41
N ASP A 62 -55.32 26.07 -36.69
CA ASP A 62 -56.33 25.14 -36.16
C ASP A 62 -55.86 24.44 -34.87
N ARG A 63 -55.76 25.22 -33.79
CA ARG A 63 -55.22 24.81 -32.48
C ARG A 63 -56.10 23.81 -31.71
N HIS A 64 -57.35 23.61 -32.11
CA HIS A 64 -58.33 22.87 -31.30
C HIS A 64 -58.17 21.35 -31.36
N LEU A 65 -57.61 20.80 -32.44
CA LEU A 65 -57.39 19.36 -32.59
C LEU A 65 -56.02 18.89 -32.06
N GLU A 66 -55.01 19.76 -32.05
CA GLU A 66 -53.67 19.42 -31.58
C GLU A 66 -53.61 19.19 -30.06
N LEU A 67 -54.42 19.92 -29.28
CA LEU A 67 -54.50 19.78 -27.83
C LEU A 67 -54.94 18.37 -27.39
N PHE A 68 -55.80 17.71 -28.17
CA PHE A 68 -56.28 16.35 -27.84
C PHE A 68 -55.41 15.24 -28.44
N ARG A 69 -54.69 15.53 -29.55
CA ARG A 69 -53.80 14.55 -30.18
C ARG A 69 -52.45 14.43 -29.47
N GLN A 70 -52.05 15.46 -28.71
CA GLN A 70 -50.77 15.50 -28.00
C GLN A 70 -50.67 14.50 -26.83
N GLU A 71 -51.79 14.05 -26.28
CA GLU A 71 -51.81 13.06 -25.19
C GLU A 71 -51.47 11.64 -25.67
N HIS A 72 -51.58 11.33 -26.97
CA HIS A 72 -51.43 9.95 -27.50
C HIS A 72 -50.31 9.78 -28.51
N ARG A 73 -49.42 10.78 -28.69
CA ARG A 73 -48.28 10.65 -29.59
C ARG A 73 -47.00 11.20 -28.97
N ILE A 74 -46.40 10.41 -28.08
CA ILE A 74 -44.99 10.58 -27.69
C ILE A 74 -44.14 9.78 -28.68
N ASP A 75 -43.88 10.38 -29.85
CA ASP A 75 -42.77 9.97 -30.70
C ASP A 75 -41.96 11.22 -31.06
N ARG A 76 -41.37 11.83 -30.04
CA ARG A 76 -40.14 12.59 -30.24
C ARG A 76 -39.00 11.61 -30.03
N PRO A 77 -38.10 11.39 -31.01
CA PRO A 77 -36.84 10.71 -30.73
C PRO A 77 -36.01 11.67 -29.88
N VAL A 78 -36.27 11.68 -28.57
CA VAL A 78 -35.37 12.31 -27.60
C VAL A 78 -34.04 11.60 -27.80
N SER A 79 -33.00 12.36 -28.17
CA SER A 79 -31.65 11.84 -28.32
C SER A 79 -31.32 10.96 -27.11
N ARG A 80 -30.92 9.70 -27.35
CA ARG A 80 -30.59 8.73 -26.29
C ARG A 80 -29.65 9.31 -25.23
N PHE A 81 -28.82 10.28 -25.61
CA PHE A 81 -27.90 11.00 -24.74
C PHE A 81 -28.61 11.81 -23.65
N TRP A 82 -29.69 12.52 -24.00
CA TRP A 82 -30.51 13.28 -23.05
C TRP A 82 -31.34 12.37 -22.14
N LEU A 83 -31.82 11.24 -22.66
CA LEU A 83 -32.48 10.22 -21.85
C LEU A 83 -31.53 9.61 -20.82
N SER A 84 -30.26 9.40 -21.19
CA SER A 84 -29.23 8.88 -20.26
C SER A 84 -28.94 9.86 -19.11
N TRP A 85 -28.97 11.16 -19.38
CA TRP A 85 -28.70 12.19 -18.37
C TRP A 85 -29.81 12.28 -17.30
N GLN A 86 -31.03 11.82 -17.60
CA GLN A 86 -32.12 11.77 -16.62
C GLN A 86 -31.89 10.74 -15.51
N TRP A 87 -31.01 9.75 -15.73
CA TRP A 87 -30.71 8.72 -14.73
C TRP A 87 -29.60 9.11 -13.75
N LEU A 88 -28.90 10.22 -13.98
CA LEU A 88 -27.86 10.68 -13.07
C LEU A 88 -28.36 10.98 -11.64
N PRO A 89 -29.47 11.71 -11.42
CA PRO A 89 -29.97 11.94 -10.08
C PRO A 89 -30.51 10.66 -9.40
N THR A 90 -31.12 9.75 -10.15
CA THR A 90 -31.63 8.48 -9.60
C THR A 90 -30.52 7.48 -9.32
N ALA A 91 -29.48 7.44 -10.15
CA ALA A 91 -28.27 6.65 -9.89
C ALA A 91 -27.52 7.19 -8.68
N ALA A 92 -27.44 8.52 -8.52
CA ALA A 92 -26.81 9.14 -7.35
C ALA A 92 -27.58 8.82 -6.06
N SER A 93 -28.92 8.88 -6.05
CA SER A 93 -29.71 8.54 -4.87
C SER A 93 -29.65 7.04 -4.54
N LEU A 94 -29.64 6.16 -5.55
CA LEU A 94 -29.47 4.72 -5.36
C LEU A 94 -28.06 4.39 -4.84
N ALA A 95 -27.03 5.06 -5.34
CA ALA A 95 -25.67 4.95 -4.82
C ALA A 95 -25.60 5.41 -3.35
N MET A 96 -26.21 6.55 -3.01
CA MET A 96 -26.25 7.03 -1.63
C MET A 96 -27.02 6.08 -0.70
N LEU A 97 -28.13 5.51 -1.17
CA LEU A 97 -28.91 4.51 -0.46
C LEU A 97 -28.11 3.22 -0.27
N SER A 98 -27.32 2.80 -1.26
CA SER A 98 -26.42 1.67 -1.12
C SER A 98 -25.31 1.94 -0.10
N VAL A 99 -24.72 3.14 -0.10
CA VAL A 99 -23.73 3.56 0.92
C VAL A 99 -24.32 3.51 2.33
N LEU A 100 -25.58 3.93 2.47
CA LEU A 100 -26.30 3.93 3.75
C LEU A 100 -26.67 2.51 4.21
N LEU A 101 -27.13 1.65 3.30
CA LEU A 101 -27.46 0.24 3.62
C LEU A 101 -26.22 -0.60 3.91
N PHE A 102 -25.13 -0.39 3.17
CA PHE A 102 -23.87 -1.13 3.33
C PHE A 102 -22.92 -0.50 4.34
N ASN A 103 -23.30 0.61 5.00
CA ASN A 103 -22.49 1.31 5.99
C ASN A 103 -21.03 1.48 5.53
N VAL A 104 -20.87 2.01 4.32
CA VAL A 104 -19.55 2.11 3.68
C VAL A 104 -18.77 3.23 4.35
N SER A 105 -17.70 2.87 5.06
CA SER A 105 -16.76 3.83 5.64
C SER A 105 -15.52 3.94 4.75
N VAL A 106 -15.27 5.14 4.24
CA VAL A 106 -14.07 5.46 3.48
C VAL A 106 -13.16 6.28 4.37
N VAL A 107 -12.02 5.72 4.76
CA VAL A 107 -11.00 6.42 5.56
C VAL A 107 -9.76 6.60 4.70
N SER A 108 -9.39 7.86 4.48
CA SER A 108 -8.19 8.27 3.75
C SER A 108 -7.21 8.89 4.72
N ASN A 109 -6.12 8.18 5.02
CA ASN A 109 -5.00 8.69 5.82
C ASN A 109 -3.77 8.85 4.92
N ASP A 110 -2.76 9.58 5.40
CA ASP A 110 -1.50 9.86 4.67
C ASP A 110 -0.73 8.58 4.26
N THR A 111 -1.09 7.42 4.81
CA THR A 111 -0.48 6.11 4.54
C THR A 111 -1.32 5.18 3.65
N GLY A 112 -2.53 5.58 3.23
CA GLY A 112 -3.34 4.78 2.30
C GLY A 112 -4.85 5.03 2.33
N PHE A 113 -5.53 4.45 1.34
CA PHE A 113 -6.98 4.52 1.15
C PHE A 113 -7.63 3.18 1.52
N SER A 114 -8.56 3.19 2.48
CA SER A 114 -9.29 1.99 2.91
C SER A 114 -10.80 2.20 2.73
N ILE A 115 -11.47 1.22 2.12
CA ILE A 115 -12.94 1.18 2.02
C ILE A 115 -13.44 -0.06 2.76
N SER A 116 -14.23 0.15 3.82
CA SER A 116 -14.87 -0.92 4.59
C SER A 116 -16.33 -1.03 4.16
N PHE A 117 -16.78 -2.22 3.77
CA PHE A 117 -18.18 -2.50 3.39
C PHE A 117 -18.80 -3.45 4.40
N ALA A 118 -19.94 -3.06 4.97
CA ALA A 118 -20.64 -3.71 6.09
C ALA A 118 -19.87 -3.62 7.42
N GLY A 119 -20.57 -3.20 8.48
CA GLY A 119 -20.05 -3.23 9.87
C GLY A 119 -19.56 -4.63 10.28
N PRO A 120 -18.97 -4.77 11.48
CA PRO A 120 -17.97 -5.78 11.80
C PRO A 120 -18.41 -7.17 11.37
N SER A 121 -17.96 -7.54 10.18
CA SER A 121 -18.34 -8.78 9.53
C SER A 121 -17.50 -9.90 10.13
N ALA A 122 -17.89 -11.17 9.96
CA ALA A 122 -17.11 -12.33 10.41
C ALA A 122 -15.65 -12.36 9.88
N VAL A 123 -15.34 -11.48 8.93
CA VAL A 123 -13.99 -11.15 8.47
C VAL A 123 -13.20 -10.40 9.56
N ASP A 124 -13.76 -9.39 10.23
CA ASP A 124 -13.07 -8.66 11.31
C ASP A 124 -12.79 -9.53 12.53
N THR A 125 -13.68 -10.47 12.87
CA THR A 125 -13.40 -11.44 13.94
C THR A 125 -12.30 -12.42 13.56
N ASN A 126 -12.24 -12.87 12.30
CA ASN A 126 -11.13 -13.67 11.80
C ASN A 126 -9.82 -12.88 11.73
N LEU A 127 -9.87 -11.62 11.31
CA LEU A 127 -8.70 -10.76 11.16
C LEU A 127 -8.13 -10.41 12.54
N ASN A 128 -8.99 -10.11 13.52
CA ASN A 128 -8.57 -9.93 14.91
C ASN A 128 -8.01 -11.21 15.55
N ALA A 129 -8.60 -12.38 15.24
CA ALA A 129 -8.05 -13.65 15.71
C ALA A 129 -6.67 -13.94 15.11
N GLN A 130 -6.48 -13.69 13.82
CA GLN A 130 -5.18 -13.81 13.14
C GLN A 130 -4.16 -12.81 13.66
N LEU A 131 -4.56 -11.56 13.94
CA LEU A 131 -3.67 -10.58 14.56
C LEU A 131 -3.27 -11.00 15.98
N ALA A 132 -4.19 -11.51 16.78
CA ALA A 132 -3.90 -11.95 18.14
C ALA A 132 -2.94 -13.16 18.14
N GLU A 133 -3.13 -14.10 17.22
CA GLU A 133 -2.22 -15.24 17.04
C GLU A 133 -0.83 -14.78 16.56
N PHE A 134 -0.78 -13.83 15.62
CA PHE A 134 0.47 -13.25 15.15
C PHE A 134 1.21 -12.47 16.25
N GLU A 135 0.51 -11.66 17.03
CA GLU A 135 1.07 -10.91 18.15
C GLU A 135 1.61 -11.87 19.22
N GLN A 136 0.90 -12.95 19.52
CA GLN A 136 1.39 -14.00 20.41
C GLN A 136 2.64 -14.67 19.87
N ALA A 137 2.67 -15.06 18.59
CA ALA A 137 3.84 -15.66 17.97
C ALA A 137 5.06 -14.71 17.99
N GLN A 138 4.84 -13.43 17.68
CA GLN A 138 5.88 -12.41 17.73
C GLN A 138 6.40 -12.18 19.14
N SER A 139 5.52 -12.17 20.15
CA SER A 139 5.92 -12.01 21.55
C SER A 139 6.79 -13.17 22.05
N LEU A 140 6.47 -14.41 21.62
CA LEU A 140 7.25 -15.60 21.94
C LEU A 140 8.61 -15.57 21.27
N GLU A 141 8.68 -15.19 19.99
CA GLU A 141 9.94 -15.03 19.27
C GLU A 141 10.83 -13.96 19.91
N MET A 142 10.24 -12.83 20.30
CA MET A 142 10.95 -11.75 20.98
C MET A 142 11.48 -12.17 22.35
N GLN A 143 10.71 -12.92 23.14
CA GLN A 143 11.18 -13.50 24.41
C GLN A 143 12.34 -14.49 24.19
N GLN A 144 12.29 -15.30 23.13
CA GLN A 144 13.40 -16.19 22.77
C GLN A 144 14.66 -15.43 22.34
N LEU A 145 14.52 -14.29 21.66
CA LEU A 145 15.64 -13.42 21.31
C LEU A 145 16.26 -12.77 22.56
N VAL A 146 15.44 -12.24 23.48
CA VAL A 146 15.90 -11.63 24.73
C VAL A 146 16.70 -12.63 25.55
N THR A 147 16.13 -13.82 25.81
CA THR A 147 16.82 -14.88 26.58
C THR A 147 18.14 -15.32 25.94
N ARG A 148 18.22 -15.37 24.60
CA ARG A 148 19.47 -15.66 23.87
C ARG A 148 20.51 -14.55 24.03
N VAL A 149 20.08 -13.29 24.02
CA VAL A 149 20.97 -12.14 24.19
C VAL A 149 21.49 -12.07 25.61
N GLU A 150 20.62 -12.22 26.61
CA GLU A 150 20.99 -12.27 28.03
C GLU A 150 22.01 -13.39 28.29
N SER A 151 21.74 -14.61 27.81
CA SER A 151 22.68 -15.74 27.95
C SER A 151 24.05 -15.46 27.32
N ARG A 152 24.10 -14.79 26.15
CA ARG A 152 25.37 -14.38 25.53
C ARG A 152 26.08 -13.31 26.34
N GLN A 153 25.34 -12.34 26.88
CA GLN A 153 25.89 -11.26 27.69
C GLN A 153 26.49 -11.79 28.99
N ASP A 154 25.80 -12.68 29.68
CA ASP A 154 26.28 -13.33 30.90
C ASP A 154 27.54 -14.15 30.64
N SER A 155 27.55 -14.96 29.59
CA SER A 155 28.74 -15.74 29.22
C SER A 155 29.93 -14.85 28.88
N ASN A 156 29.70 -13.73 28.17
CA ASN A 156 30.77 -12.79 27.82
C ASN A 156 31.31 -12.09 29.07
N ASN A 157 30.42 -11.60 29.95
CA ASN A 157 30.80 -11.00 31.22
C ASN A 157 31.65 -11.95 32.09
N VAL A 158 31.27 -13.23 32.19
CA VAL A 158 32.06 -14.22 32.93
C VAL A 158 33.44 -14.45 32.30
N GLN A 159 33.52 -14.51 30.97
CA GLN A 159 34.80 -14.64 30.27
C GLN A 159 35.69 -13.42 30.48
N LEU A 160 35.13 -12.21 30.40
CA LEU A 160 35.85 -10.96 30.65
C LEU A 160 36.34 -10.90 32.09
N LEU A 161 35.49 -11.23 33.08
CA LEU A 161 35.91 -11.28 34.49
C LEU A 161 37.04 -12.28 34.71
N ARG A 162 36.99 -13.47 34.09
CA ARG A 162 38.08 -14.44 34.16
C ARG A 162 39.37 -13.91 33.55
N ALA A 163 39.30 -13.32 32.36
CA ALA A 163 40.47 -12.73 31.69
C ALA A 163 41.07 -11.58 32.50
N VAL A 164 40.23 -10.72 33.10
CA VAL A 164 40.69 -9.62 33.98
C VAL A 164 41.32 -10.18 35.26
N MET A 165 40.73 -11.21 35.88
CA MET A 165 41.32 -11.84 37.06
C MET A 165 42.65 -12.51 36.76
N GLU A 166 42.77 -13.22 35.64
CA GLU A 166 44.02 -13.85 35.19
C GLU A 166 45.10 -12.80 34.91
N GLN A 167 44.75 -11.74 34.18
CA GLN A 167 45.64 -10.60 33.93
C GLN A 167 46.06 -9.90 35.22
N ALA A 168 45.14 -9.73 36.18
CA ALA A 168 45.44 -9.12 37.47
C ALA A 168 46.38 -10.00 38.30
N GLN A 169 46.17 -11.32 38.31
CA GLN A 169 47.07 -12.26 38.98
C GLN A 169 48.48 -12.22 38.37
N GLN A 170 48.57 -12.21 37.04
CA GLN A 170 49.86 -12.17 36.34
C GLN A 170 50.59 -10.84 36.58
N SER A 171 49.90 -9.70 36.44
CA SER A 171 50.44 -8.37 36.75
C SER A 171 50.90 -8.26 38.21
N THR A 172 50.14 -8.85 39.13
CA THR A 172 50.50 -8.89 40.55
C THR A 172 51.78 -9.71 40.76
N ALA A 173 51.91 -10.88 40.13
CA ALA A 173 53.12 -11.69 40.19
C ALA A 173 54.35 -10.93 39.65
N ASP A 174 54.21 -10.31 38.47
CA ASP A 174 55.27 -9.50 37.87
C ASP A 174 55.68 -8.33 38.78
N SER A 175 54.71 -7.69 39.45
CA SER A 175 54.98 -6.61 40.41
C SER A 175 55.73 -7.09 41.65
N PHE A 176 55.43 -8.30 42.13
CA PHE A 176 56.13 -8.91 43.26
C PHE A 176 57.55 -9.31 42.89
N ASP A 177 57.77 -9.83 41.69
CA ASP A 177 59.12 -10.14 41.19
C ASP A 177 59.96 -8.87 41.06
N GLN A 178 59.37 -7.78 40.57
CA GLN A 178 60.05 -6.47 40.52
C GLN A 178 60.39 -5.95 41.93
N MET A 179 59.45 -6.05 42.87
CA MET A 179 59.66 -5.65 44.25
C MET A 179 60.77 -6.49 44.92
N TYR A 180 60.79 -7.80 44.67
CA TYR A 180 61.83 -8.70 45.18
C TYR A 180 63.21 -8.33 44.62
N ALA A 181 63.31 -8.09 43.32
CA ALA A 181 64.55 -7.66 42.68
C ALA A 181 65.06 -6.33 43.26
N TYR A 182 64.16 -5.39 43.52
CA TYR A 182 64.49 -4.12 44.18
C TYR A 182 65.01 -4.33 45.61
N PHE A 183 64.35 -5.17 46.42
CA PHE A 183 64.80 -5.48 47.78
C PHE A 183 66.17 -6.16 47.80
N GLU A 184 66.42 -7.10 46.90
CA GLU A 184 67.73 -7.77 46.83
C GLU A 184 68.83 -6.80 46.38
N GLN A 185 68.54 -5.91 45.42
CA GLN A 185 69.47 -4.83 45.06
C GLN A 185 69.77 -3.91 46.26
N GLN A 186 68.74 -3.49 46.99
CA GLN A 186 68.89 -2.65 48.16
C GLN A 186 69.72 -3.35 49.25
N ARG A 187 69.48 -4.64 49.47
CA ARG A 187 70.24 -5.45 50.42
C ARG A 187 71.71 -5.57 50.04
N LEU A 188 72.03 -5.74 48.75
CA LEU A 188 73.42 -5.78 48.29
C LEU A 188 74.13 -4.44 48.51
N LEU A 189 73.44 -3.32 48.26
CA LEU A 189 73.97 -1.98 48.53
C LEU A 189 74.21 -1.77 50.03
N ASP A 190 73.26 -2.18 50.87
CA ASP A 190 73.37 -2.08 52.34
C ASP A 190 74.55 -2.92 52.87
N LEU A 191 74.74 -4.14 52.34
CA LEU A 191 75.91 -4.96 52.67
C LEU A 191 77.24 -4.34 52.23
N GLN A 192 77.25 -3.62 51.11
CA GLN A 192 78.44 -2.89 50.66
C GLN A 192 78.73 -1.69 51.56
N ASP A 193 77.69 -0.92 51.93
CA ASP A 193 77.81 0.24 52.82
C ASP A 193 78.28 -0.18 54.22
N MET A 194 77.70 -1.26 54.77
CA MET A 194 78.16 -1.86 56.03
C MET A 194 79.63 -2.28 55.97
N ARG A 195 80.07 -2.90 54.88
CA ARG A 195 81.49 -3.28 54.72
C ARG A 195 82.39 -2.04 54.70
N ALA A 196 82.04 -1.02 53.92
CA ALA A 196 82.80 0.23 53.86
C ALA A 196 82.84 0.92 55.22
N GLY A 197 81.73 0.94 55.96
CA GLY A 197 81.65 1.47 57.32
C GLY A 197 82.54 0.70 58.31
N TYR A 198 82.57 -0.64 58.24
CA TYR A 198 83.48 -1.43 59.05
C TYR A 198 84.95 -1.18 58.72
N GLU A 199 85.30 -1.04 57.44
CA GLU A 199 86.66 -0.69 57.02
C GLU A 199 87.08 0.69 57.56
N GLN A 200 86.19 1.68 57.51
CA GLN A 200 86.43 3.01 58.06
C GLN A 200 86.59 3.01 59.59
N LEU A 201 85.77 2.23 60.30
CA LEU A 201 85.90 2.06 61.76
C LEU A 201 87.26 1.46 62.13
N VAL A 202 87.69 0.42 61.41
CA VAL A 202 88.98 -0.23 61.63
C VAL A 202 90.14 0.73 61.35
N ASP A 203 90.09 1.51 60.27
CA ASP A 203 91.14 2.48 59.94
C ASP A 203 91.24 3.59 61.00
N SER A 204 90.08 4.11 61.45
CA SER A 204 89.99 5.06 62.56
C SER A 204 90.58 4.50 63.86
N ASP A 205 90.31 3.23 64.19
CA ASP A 205 90.89 2.56 65.36
C ASP A 205 92.42 2.43 65.25
N TYR A 206 92.93 2.09 64.07
CA TYR A 206 94.37 2.04 63.82
C TYR A 206 95.04 3.42 63.95
N GLU A 207 94.45 4.47 63.38
CA GLU A 207 94.94 5.85 63.54
C GLU A 207 94.90 6.30 65.00
N THR A 208 93.83 5.96 65.73
CA THR A 208 93.68 6.28 67.15
C THR A 208 94.75 5.59 67.99
N ILE A 209 94.98 4.29 67.80
CA ILE A 209 96.03 3.55 68.50
C ILE A 209 97.41 4.14 68.18
N ARG A 210 97.68 4.46 66.91
CA ARG A 210 98.94 5.07 66.49
C ARG A 210 99.15 6.45 67.13
N SER A 211 98.11 7.27 67.19
CA SER A 211 98.19 8.59 67.83
C SER A 211 98.42 8.48 69.35
N LEU A 212 97.77 7.51 70.01
CA LEU A 212 98.02 7.20 71.43
C LEU A 212 99.46 6.75 71.66
N GLN A 213 100.01 5.90 70.80
CA GLN A 213 101.43 5.49 70.88
C GLN A 213 102.38 6.67 70.68
N GLN A 214 102.08 7.58 69.76
CA GLN A 214 102.86 8.81 69.56
C GLN A 214 102.81 9.72 70.79
N LEU A 215 101.65 9.86 71.43
CA LEU A 215 101.49 10.61 72.67
C LEU A 215 102.29 9.99 73.82
N VAL A 216 102.25 8.66 73.98
CA VAL A 216 103.05 7.96 75.00
C VAL A 216 104.55 8.17 74.77
N ASN A 217 105.03 8.03 73.53
CA ASN A 217 106.43 8.28 73.21
C ASN A 217 106.83 9.74 73.46
N TYR A 218 105.98 10.71 73.12
CA TYR A 218 106.24 12.13 73.35
C TYR A 218 106.35 12.44 74.86
N VAL A 219 105.43 11.92 75.68
CA VAL A 219 105.48 12.09 77.15
C VAL A 219 106.70 11.41 77.75
N GLY A 220 107.07 10.22 77.27
CA GLY A 220 108.28 9.51 77.69
C GLY A 220 109.57 10.30 77.43
N TYR A 221 109.70 10.89 76.23
CA TYR A 221 110.83 11.78 75.92
C TYR A 221 110.86 13.03 76.81
N GLN A 222 109.70 13.59 77.18
CA GLN A 222 109.63 14.74 78.08
C GLN A 222 110.00 14.41 79.53
N SER A 223 109.82 13.15 79.98
CA SER A 223 110.23 12.71 81.33
C SER A 223 111.74 12.44 81.47
N ASP A 224 112.44 12.13 80.38
CA ASP A 224 113.90 11.88 80.40
C ASP A 224 114.76 13.16 80.31
N ILE A 225 114.15 14.34 80.05
CA ILE A 225 114.87 15.63 79.91
C ILE A 225 114.81 16.45 81.22
N ARG A 226 114.78 15.82 82.40
CA ARG A 226 114.80 16.52 83.69
C ARG A 226 115.90 16.08 84.64
#